data_AF-G2ILP5-F1
#
_entry.id   AF-G2ILP5-F1
#
_cell.length_a   1.000
_cell.length_b   1.000
_cell.length_c   1.000
_cell.angle_alpha   90.00
_cell.angle_beta   90.00
_cell.angle_gamma   90.00
#
_symmetry.space_group_name_H-M   'P 1'
#
loop_
_entity.id
_entity.type
_entity.pdbx_description
1 polymer ?
#
loop_
_entity_poly.entity_id
_entity_poly.type
_entity_poly.pdbx_seq_one_letter_code
_entity_poly.pdbx_strand_id
1 'polypeptide(L)'
;MLSLVIATAVAASAPVHQTTVDHEGVTYHVNYRQTVTTKMRTIGISPGSRPGNQRCVWSATVQLDREIRRDRDTAPLVRRLAGDGHRVEGQVPGRCAGRRDYVETQIATSIEKARDKITAMAEADRANLPGEIRAAQALAMR
;
A
#
# COMPACT_ATOMS: atom_id res chain seq x y z
N MET A 1 -3.43 -18.56 24.99
CA MET A 1 -3.91 -17.39 24.23
C MET A 1 -3.74 -17.68 22.75
N LEU A 2 -4.82 -17.96 22.01
CA LEU A 2 -4.74 -18.23 20.57
C LEU A 2 -4.76 -16.89 19.82
N SER A 3 -3.64 -16.51 19.21
CA SER A 3 -3.54 -15.30 18.38
C SER A 3 -3.79 -15.69 16.93
N LEU A 4 -4.86 -15.20 16.31
CA LEU A 4 -5.12 -15.35 14.88
C LEU A 4 -4.70 -14.06 14.17
N VAL A 5 -3.72 -14.16 13.27
CA VAL A 5 -3.29 -13.08 12.38
C VAL A 5 -3.88 -13.35 11.01
N ILE A 6 -4.70 -12.42 10.50
CA ILE A 6 -5.19 -12.44 9.12
C ILE A 6 -4.50 -11.28 8.40
N ALA A 7 -3.80 -11.59 7.31
CA ALA A 7 -3.19 -10.61 6.41
C ALA A 7 -3.84 -10.76 5.03
N THR A 8 -4.40 -9.67 4.52
CA THR A 8 -4.98 -9.60 3.17
C THR A 8 -4.33 -8.43 2.44
N ALA A 9 -3.83 -8.66 1.24
CA ALA A 9 -3.31 -7.62 0.36
C ALA A 9 -4.38 -7.26 -0.68
N VAL A 10 -4.69 -5.96 -0.82
CA VAL A 10 -5.57 -5.44 -1.87
C VAL A 10 -4.78 -4.38 -2.66
N ALA A 11 -4.70 -4.56 -3.97
CA ALA A 11 -4.17 -3.56 -4.89
C ALA A 11 -5.31 -2.68 -5.41
N ALA A 12 -5.11 -1.36 -5.47
CA ALA A 12 -6.10 -0.45 -6.03
C ALA A 12 -6.12 -0.52 -7.58
N SER A 13 -7.31 -0.42 -8.17
CA SER A 13 -7.51 -0.50 -9.63
C SER A 13 -7.05 0.75 -10.38
N ALA A 14 -6.99 1.92 -9.73
CA ALA A 14 -6.49 3.17 -10.31
C ALA A 14 -5.11 3.55 -9.71
N PRO A 15 -4.20 4.13 -10.51
CA PRO A 15 -2.96 4.70 -9.99
C PRO A 15 -3.23 5.85 -9.03
N VAL A 16 -2.45 5.93 -7.94
CA VAL A 16 -2.49 7.05 -6.98
C VAL A 16 -1.71 8.27 -7.48
N HIS A 17 -0.79 8.06 -8.41
CA HIS A 17 -0.04 9.11 -9.09
C HIS A 17 0.36 8.63 -10.49
N GLN A 18 0.36 9.55 -11.45
CA GLN A 18 0.76 9.30 -12.83
C GLN A 18 1.67 10.42 -13.29
N THR A 19 2.72 10.08 -14.01
CA THR A 19 3.63 11.05 -14.59
C THR A 19 4.24 10.53 -15.88
N THR A 20 4.88 11.42 -16.61
CA THR A 20 5.57 11.12 -17.84
C THR A 20 7.02 11.59 -17.72
N VAL A 21 7.95 10.76 -18.18
CA VAL A 21 9.38 11.07 -18.16
C VAL A 21 9.95 10.84 -19.56
N ASP A 22 10.60 11.87 -20.09
CA ASP A 22 11.40 11.74 -21.30
C ASP A 22 12.83 11.36 -20.94
N HIS A 23 13.34 10.30 -21.54
CA HIS A 23 14.69 9.82 -21.33
C HIS A 23 15.26 9.25 -22.65
N GLU A 24 16.42 9.77 -23.08
CA GLU A 24 17.10 9.35 -24.32
C GLU A 24 16.19 9.41 -25.58
N GLY A 25 15.38 10.48 -25.69
CA GLY A 25 14.46 10.67 -26.82
C GLY A 25 13.22 9.77 -26.81
N VAL A 26 12.96 9.11 -25.68
CA VAL A 26 11.81 8.22 -25.50
C VAL A 26 10.97 8.70 -24.33
N THR A 27 9.67 8.80 -24.57
CA THR A 27 8.66 9.09 -23.56
C THR A 27 8.24 7.82 -22.83
N TYR A 28 8.26 7.89 -21.50
CA TYR A 28 7.83 6.83 -20.59
C TYR A 28 6.64 7.28 -19.76
N HIS A 29 5.59 6.46 -19.73
CA HIS A 29 4.46 6.62 -18.81
C HIS A 29 4.76 5.87 -17.52
N VAL A 30 4.65 6.56 -16.40
CA VAL A 30 4.92 6.01 -15.07
C VAL A 30 3.65 6.08 -14.23
N ASN A 31 3.14 4.93 -13.83
CA ASN A 31 2.01 4.81 -12.93
C ASN A 31 2.48 4.32 -11.57
N TYR A 32 1.99 4.94 -10.50
CA TYR A 32 2.19 4.47 -9.13
C TYR A 32 0.89 3.88 -8.62
N ARG A 33 0.89 2.60 -8.25
CA ARG A 33 -0.27 1.90 -7.69
C ARG A 33 -0.01 1.57 -6.24
N GLN A 34 -1.03 1.69 -5.41
CA GLN A 34 -0.92 1.29 -4.02
C GLN A 34 -1.21 -0.20 -3.83
N THR A 35 -0.39 -0.83 -2.98
CA THR A 35 -0.63 -2.14 -2.39
C THR A 35 -0.79 -1.97 -0.88
N VAL A 36 -1.94 -2.36 -0.35
CA VAL A 36 -2.26 -2.19 1.08
C VAL A 36 -2.18 -3.53 1.79
N THR A 37 -1.36 -3.63 2.84
CA THR A 37 -1.30 -4.79 3.73
C THR A 37 -1.89 -4.46 5.08
N THR A 38 -2.93 -5.19 5.49
CA THR A 38 -3.61 -4.97 6.78
C THR A 38 -3.23 -6.03 7.82
N LYS A 39 -3.22 -5.63 9.10
CA LYS A 39 -3.07 -6.52 10.25
C LYS A 39 -4.09 -6.13 11.31
N MET A 40 -4.79 -7.11 11.86
CA MET A 40 -5.75 -6.94 12.95
C MET A 40 -5.43 -7.90 14.09
N ARG A 41 -5.60 -7.45 15.33
CA ARG A 41 -5.39 -8.28 16.52
C ARG A 41 -6.38 -7.89 17.62
N THR A 42 -7.02 -8.90 18.20
CA THR A 42 -7.82 -8.70 19.42
C THR A 42 -6.91 -8.70 20.63
N ILE A 43 -6.98 -7.66 21.44
CA ILE A 43 -6.30 -7.55 22.74
C ILE A 43 -7.34 -7.43 23.85
N GLY A 44 -6.93 -7.68 25.10
CA GLY A 44 -7.81 -7.63 26.27
C GLY A 44 -8.57 -8.93 26.53
N ILE A 45 -9.30 -8.95 27.64
CA ILE A 45 -10.01 -10.12 28.18
C ILE A 45 -11.52 -9.87 28.22
N SER A 46 -12.30 -10.94 28.10
CA SER A 46 -13.73 -10.93 28.35
C SER A 46 -14.09 -12.10 29.26
N PRO A 47 -14.05 -11.91 30.59
CA PRO A 47 -14.48 -12.94 31.54
C PRO A 47 -15.99 -13.17 31.39
N GLY A 48 -16.45 -14.42 31.39
CA GLY A 48 -17.85 -14.74 31.06
C GLY A 48 -18.91 -14.09 31.96
N SER A 49 -18.56 -13.68 33.18
CA SER A 49 -19.48 -13.07 34.15
C SER A 49 -19.46 -11.54 34.20
N ARG A 50 -18.60 -10.86 33.42
CA ARG A 50 -18.47 -9.40 33.44
C ARG A 50 -18.25 -8.82 32.05
N PRO A 51 -18.67 -7.56 31.78
CA PRO A 51 -18.30 -6.87 30.55
C PRO A 51 -16.77 -6.88 30.34
N GLY A 52 -16.33 -7.37 29.18
CA GLY A 52 -14.91 -7.44 28.83
C GLY A 52 -14.32 -6.09 28.41
N ASN A 53 -12.99 -5.99 28.44
CA ASN A 53 -12.24 -4.80 27.99
C ASN A 53 -11.59 -5.00 26.62
N GLN A 54 -12.13 -5.92 25.82
CA GLN A 54 -11.51 -6.29 24.55
C GLN A 54 -11.49 -5.14 23.56
N ARG A 55 -10.41 -5.05 22.81
CA ARG A 55 -10.22 -4.08 21.73
C ARG A 55 -9.66 -4.78 20.51
N CYS A 56 -10.10 -4.37 19.34
CA CYS A 56 -9.45 -4.71 18.10
C CYS A 56 -8.46 -3.60 17.77
N VAL A 57 -7.17 -3.92 17.81
CA VAL A 57 -6.13 -3.04 17.27
C VAL A 57 -5.87 -3.42 15.84
N TRP A 58 -5.67 -2.43 14.99
CA TRP A 58 -5.46 -2.63 13.56
C TRP A 58 -4.36 -1.71 13.06
N SER A 59 -3.76 -2.14 11.96
CA SER A 59 -2.86 -1.30 11.17
C SER A 59 -2.94 -1.66 9.70
N ALA A 60 -2.68 -0.68 8.85
CA ALA A 60 -2.50 -0.86 7.42
C ALA A 60 -1.19 -0.19 6.99
N THR A 61 -0.41 -0.90 6.18
CA THR A 61 0.78 -0.36 5.55
C THR A 61 0.49 -0.22 4.06
N VAL A 62 0.63 1.00 3.54
CA VAL A 62 0.52 1.35 2.13
C VAL A 62 1.92 1.36 1.53
N GLN A 63 2.15 0.49 0.55
CA GLN A 63 3.35 0.53 -0.28
C GLN A 63 2.96 0.90 -1.71
N LEU A 64 3.92 1.41 -2.49
CA LEU A 64 3.71 1.75 -3.88
C LEU A 64 4.45 0.79 -4.81
N ASP A 65 3.75 0.33 -5.82
CA ASP A 65 4.30 -0.33 -7.00
C ASP A 65 4.39 0.69 -8.13
N ARG A 66 5.58 0.86 -8.68
CA ARG A 66 5.84 1.67 -9.86
C ARG A 66 5.73 0.80 -11.11
N GLU A 67 4.92 1.24 -12.05
CA GLU A 67 4.79 0.65 -13.38
C GLU A 67 5.34 1.63 -14.42
N ILE A 68 6.37 1.22 -15.16
CA ILE A 68 6.97 2.01 -16.24
C ILE A 68 6.57 1.37 -17.57
N ARG A 69 6.06 2.17 -18.51
CA ARG A 69 5.66 1.71 -19.85
C ARG A 69 6.10 2.70 -20.92
N ARG A 70 6.68 2.20 -22.01
CA ARG A 70 6.80 2.92 -23.28
C ARG A 70 5.63 2.53 -24.20
N ASP A 71 5.23 3.41 -25.11
CA ASP A 71 4.09 3.15 -26.03
C ASP A 71 4.18 1.84 -26.83
N ARG A 72 5.39 1.36 -27.11
CA ARG A 72 5.62 0.12 -27.89
C ARG A 72 5.74 -1.13 -27.02
N ASP A 73 5.71 -1.00 -25.70
CA ASP A 73 5.93 -2.13 -24.79
C ASP A 73 4.65 -2.97 -24.66
N THR A 74 4.77 -4.28 -24.81
CA THR A 74 3.66 -5.23 -24.61
C THR A 74 3.24 -5.34 -23.14
N ALA A 75 4.16 -5.09 -22.20
CA ALA A 75 3.92 -5.17 -20.76
C ALA A 75 4.70 -4.07 -20.01
N PRO A 76 4.15 -3.52 -18.91
CA PRO A 76 4.89 -2.57 -18.09
C PRO A 76 5.98 -3.27 -17.28
N LEU A 77 7.07 -2.56 -17.01
CA LEU A 77 8.01 -2.95 -15.95
C LEU A 77 7.42 -2.55 -14.60
N VAL A 78 7.18 -3.52 -13.73
CA VAL A 78 6.61 -3.29 -12.40
C VAL A 78 7.67 -3.50 -11.32
N ARG A 79 7.80 -2.53 -10.39
CA ARG A 79 8.71 -2.64 -9.26
C ARG A 79 8.13 -1.97 -8.01
N ARG A 80 8.19 -2.66 -6.87
CA ARG A 80 7.88 -2.12 -5.54
C ARG A 80 8.90 -1.04 -5.16
N LEU A 81 8.43 0.13 -4.72
CA LEU A 81 9.29 1.15 -4.14
C LEU A 81 9.96 0.63 -2.86
N ALA A 82 11.24 0.98 -2.68
CA ALA A 82 11.98 0.61 -1.49
C ALA A 82 11.47 1.37 -0.24
N GLY A 83 11.64 0.78 0.93
CA GLY A 83 11.25 1.34 2.22
C GLY A 83 10.01 0.70 2.85
N ASP A 84 9.67 1.18 4.05
CA ASP A 84 8.63 0.58 4.90
C ASP A 84 7.19 0.94 4.46
N GLY A 85 7.05 1.91 3.56
CA GLY A 85 5.75 2.45 3.14
C GLY A 85 5.13 3.42 4.16
N HIS A 86 3.88 3.80 3.93
CA HIS A 86 3.12 4.64 4.86
C HIS A 86 2.22 3.79 5.75
N ARG A 87 2.42 3.88 7.07
CA ARG A 87 1.64 3.12 8.05
C ARG A 87 0.56 3.99 8.69
N VAL A 88 -0.67 3.47 8.70
CA VAL A 88 -1.79 3.98 9.49
C VAL A 88 -2.26 2.94 10.49
N GLU A 89 -2.74 3.36 11.65
CA GLU A 89 -3.16 2.45 12.71
C GLU A 89 -4.27 3.04 13.58
N GLY A 90 -4.97 2.17 14.29
CA GLY A 90 -6.04 2.56 15.18
C GLY A 90 -6.58 1.39 16.00
N GLN A 91 -7.62 1.67 16.77
CA GLN A 91 -8.26 0.68 17.61
C GLN A 91 -9.76 0.94 17.75
N VAL A 92 -10.52 -0.13 17.98
CA VAL A 92 -11.97 -0.07 18.20
C VAL A 92 -12.36 -1.01 19.34
N PRO A 93 -13.40 -0.69 20.14
CA PRO A 93 -13.90 -1.61 21.16
C PRO A 93 -14.43 -2.92 20.56
N GLY A 94 -14.22 -4.03 21.26
CA GLY A 94 -14.68 -5.37 20.89
C GLY A 94 -13.62 -6.24 20.21
N ARG A 95 -14.02 -7.44 19.79
CA ARG A 95 -13.14 -8.38 19.06
C ARG A 95 -13.07 -8.03 17.59
N CYS A 96 -11.92 -8.27 16.94
CA CYS A 96 -11.75 -7.98 15.52
C CYS A 96 -12.73 -8.74 14.62
N ALA A 97 -13.03 -9.99 14.93
CA ALA A 97 -13.95 -10.80 14.13
C ALA A 97 -15.34 -10.17 14.01
N GLY A 98 -15.86 -9.57 15.10
CA GLY A 98 -17.17 -8.90 15.11
C GLY A 98 -17.14 -7.44 14.64
N ARG A 99 -15.97 -6.91 14.28
CA ARG A 99 -15.77 -5.49 13.89
C ARG A 99 -15.09 -5.34 12.55
N ARG A 100 -14.94 -6.42 11.78
CA ARG A 100 -14.12 -6.47 10.57
C ARG A 100 -14.49 -5.36 9.58
N ASP A 101 -15.74 -5.29 9.15
CA ASP A 101 -16.20 -4.32 8.14
C ASP A 101 -16.05 -2.87 8.63
N TYR A 102 -16.30 -2.65 9.92
CA TYR A 102 -16.08 -1.36 10.56
C TYR A 102 -14.60 -0.96 10.56
N VAL A 103 -13.70 -1.90 10.85
CA VAL A 103 -12.25 -1.69 10.80
C VAL A 103 -11.77 -1.48 9.37
N GLU A 104 -12.30 -2.23 8.39
CA GLU A 104 -11.98 -2.04 6.97
C GLU A 104 -12.39 -0.64 6.49
N THR A 105 -13.55 -0.14 6.92
CA THR A 105 -13.99 1.25 6.66
C THR A 105 -13.07 2.29 7.31
N GLN A 106 -12.66 2.06 8.56
CA GLN A 106 -11.70 2.92 9.27
C GLN A 106 -10.33 2.95 8.58
N ILE A 107 -9.85 1.81 8.09
CA ILE A 107 -8.62 1.70 7.31
C ILE A 107 -8.73 2.51 6.02
N ALA A 108 -9.79 2.30 5.23
CA ALA A 108 -10.02 3.04 3.99
C ALA A 108 -10.06 4.56 4.23
N THR A 109 -10.80 4.99 5.27
CA THR A 109 -10.88 6.40 5.67
C THR A 109 -9.52 6.96 6.08
N SER A 110 -8.71 6.17 6.79
CA SER A 110 -7.38 6.60 7.23
C SER A 110 -6.38 6.70 6.08
N ILE A 111 -6.49 5.80 5.08
CA ILE A 111 -5.70 5.86 3.85
C ILE A 111 -6.09 7.09 3.03
N GLU A 112 -7.38 7.39 2.88
CA GLU A 112 -7.82 8.60 2.15
C GLU A 112 -7.30 9.88 2.82
N LYS A 113 -7.36 9.96 4.16
CA LYS A 113 -6.76 11.07 4.91
C LYS A 113 -5.25 11.19 4.76
N ALA A 114 -4.58 10.10 4.37
CA ALA A 114 -3.14 10.05 4.13
C ALA A 114 -2.76 10.23 2.65
N ARG A 115 -3.73 10.53 1.77
CA ARG A 115 -3.52 10.59 0.32
C ARG A 115 -2.36 11.48 -0.09
N ASP A 116 -2.25 12.69 0.45
CA ASP A 116 -1.15 13.60 0.12
C ASP A 116 0.22 13.03 0.49
N LYS A 117 0.31 12.32 1.63
CA LYS A 117 1.56 11.65 2.05
C LYS A 117 1.90 10.49 1.12
N ILE A 118 0.89 9.74 0.66
CA ILE A 118 1.06 8.63 -0.28
C ILE A 118 1.48 9.17 -1.65
N THR A 119 0.90 10.27 -2.12
CA THR A 119 1.33 10.95 -3.35
C THR A 119 2.75 11.49 -3.22
N ALA A 120 3.12 12.08 -2.08
CA ALA A 120 4.47 12.55 -1.83
C ALA A 120 5.52 11.41 -1.88
N MET A 121 5.16 10.18 -1.51
CA MET A 121 6.06 9.01 -1.71
C MET A 121 6.33 8.76 -3.20
N ALA A 122 5.31 8.90 -4.07
CA ALA A 122 5.47 8.76 -5.51
C ALA A 122 6.33 9.90 -6.09
N GLU A 123 6.10 11.13 -5.64
CA GLU A 123 6.88 12.30 -6.09
C GLU A 123 8.35 12.21 -5.68
N ALA A 124 8.63 11.73 -4.46
CA ALA A 124 9.99 11.54 -3.96
C ALA A 124 10.79 10.51 -4.78
N ASP A 125 10.10 9.52 -5.38
CA ASP A 125 10.74 8.51 -6.23
C ASP A 125 11.23 9.07 -7.58
N ARG A 126 10.81 10.27 -7.98
CA ARG A 126 11.20 10.87 -9.26
C ARG A 126 12.72 10.93 -9.48
N ALA A 127 13.49 11.12 -8.41
CA ALA A 127 14.95 11.14 -8.46
C ALA A 127 15.58 9.79 -8.89
N ASN A 128 14.88 8.68 -8.67
CA ASN A 128 15.36 7.33 -9.00
C ASN A 128 15.02 6.89 -10.43
N LEU A 129 14.03 7.54 -11.07
CA LEU A 129 13.47 7.10 -12.36
C LEU A 129 14.50 6.91 -13.48
N PRO A 130 15.48 7.82 -13.70
CA PRO A 130 16.45 7.62 -14.76
C PRO A 130 17.30 6.36 -14.59
N GLY A 131 17.70 6.04 -13.36
CA GLY A 131 18.46 4.83 -13.06
C GLY A 131 17.64 3.55 -13.26
N GLU A 132 16.38 3.59 -12.88
CA GLU A 132 15.43 2.49 -13.05
C GLU A 132 15.09 2.24 -14.51
N ILE A 133 14.90 3.30 -15.32
CA ILE A 133 14.69 3.20 -16.77
C ILE A 133 15.92 2.58 -17.44
N ARG A 134 17.13 3.00 -17.07
CA ARG A 134 18.37 2.41 -17.60
C ARG A 134 18.50 0.93 -17.25
N ALA A 135 18.18 0.56 -16.00
CA ALA A 135 18.19 -0.84 -15.57
C ALA A 135 17.15 -1.69 -16.34
N ALA A 136 15.97 -1.13 -16.60
CA ALA A 136 14.92 -1.76 -17.41
C ALA A 136 15.41 -2.09 -18.83
N GLN A 137 16.02 -1.10 -19.49
CA GLN A 137 16.56 -1.27 -20.85
C GLN A 137 17.65 -2.35 -20.89
N ALA A 138 18.57 -2.35 -19.91
CA ALA A 138 19.64 -3.33 -19.85
C ALA A 138 19.13 -4.78 -19.71
N LEU A 139 18.00 -4.98 -19.02
CA LEU A 139 17.36 -6.29 -18.90
C LEU A 139 16.62 -6.71 -20.17
N ALA A 140 16.02 -5.77 -20.90
CA ALA A 140 15.29 -6.03 -22.15
C ALA A 140 16.19 -6.35 -23.36
N MET A 141 17.48 -6.00 -23.29
CA MET A 141 18.48 -6.30 -24.33
C MET A 141 19.19 -7.65 -24.12
N ARG A 142 18.81 -8.41 -23.10
CA ARG A 142 19.29 -9.78 -22.86
C ARG A 142 18.28 -10.79 -23.41
#